data_AF-A0A3C1FBJ5-F1
#
_entry.id   AF-A0A3C1FBJ5-F1
#
_cell.length_a   1.000
_cell.length_b   1.000
_cell.length_c   1.000
_cell.angle_alpha   90.00
_cell.angle_beta   90.00
_cell.angle_gamma   90.00
#
_symmetry.space_group_name_H-M   'P 1'
#
loop_
_entity.id
_entity.type
_entity.pdbx_description
1 polymer ?
#
loop_
_entity_poly.entity_id
_entity_poly.type
_entity_poly.pdbx_seq_one_letter_code
_entity_poly.pdbx_strand_id
1 'polypeptide(L)'
;MKSIKNEGTAHCPHKCEPFDVEYWSLIRADQDPDLKTAVMGGELNLVRCPECGEFFHHDGDLIYFDAPAEILVFVFSEKDRQREPELAKRMRDDYETIKHVLLKQLNMDYPPVSVFGLEELKLLLQADEEASYESEAVAAASAAQGFAVTRLKPSYAREHHFPFYVPTPTKNQSANEYAVAAAKVLKSGLNSTLLRNFADRMSEDGAKPPMVL
;
A
#
# COMPACT_ATOMS: atom_id res chain seq x y z
N MET A 1 6.24 -15.88 8.52
CA MET A 1 7.22 -15.95 7.41
C MET A 1 8.22 -14.84 7.61
N LYS A 2 9.52 -15.01 7.35
CA LYS A 2 10.49 -13.91 7.39
C LYS A 2 10.75 -13.40 5.97
N SER A 3 11.39 -12.25 5.81
CA SER A 3 11.93 -11.83 4.50
C SER A 3 12.87 -12.89 3.94
N ILE A 4 12.86 -13.07 2.61
CA ILE A 4 13.58 -14.14 1.92
C ILE A 4 14.44 -13.53 0.82
N LYS A 5 15.68 -13.98 0.76
CA LYS A 5 16.59 -13.72 -0.35
C LYS A 5 16.65 -14.91 -1.29
N ASN A 6 16.98 -14.63 -2.54
CA ASN A 6 17.24 -15.62 -3.57
C ASN A 6 18.54 -15.28 -4.30
N GLU A 7 19.05 -16.24 -5.06
CA GLU A 7 20.20 -16.05 -5.95
C GLU A 7 19.71 -15.94 -7.40
N GLY A 8 20.45 -15.19 -8.21
CA GLY A 8 20.14 -15.02 -9.62
C GLY A 8 21.30 -14.39 -10.38
N THR A 9 21.09 -14.17 -11.68
CA THR A 9 22.10 -13.60 -12.57
C THR A 9 21.71 -12.19 -12.97
N ALA A 10 22.52 -11.20 -12.60
CA ALA A 10 22.35 -9.81 -13.00
C ALA A 10 22.94 -9.56 -14.39
N HIS A 11 22.22 -8.79 -15.20
CA HIS A 11 22.64 -8.40 -16.54
C HIS A 11 22.86 -6.89 -16.56
N CYS A 12 24.11 -6.49 -16.74
CA CYS A 12 24.48 -5.07 -16.75
C CYS A 12 23.84 -4.34 -17.94
N PRO A 13 23.28 -3.12 -17.75
CA PRO A 13 22.74 -2.32 -18.86
C PRO A 13 23.81 -1.95 -19.91
N HIS A 14 25.08 -1.89 -19.52
CA HIS A 14 26.22 -1.70 -20.43
C HIS A 14 26.70 -2.96 -21.14
N LYS A 15 26.03 -4.11 -20.92
CA LYS A 15 26.33 -5.40 -21.55
C LYS A 15 27.72 -5.97 -21.21
N CYS A 16 28.21 -5.69 -19.99
CA CYS A 16 29.29 -6.45 -19.35
C CYS A 16 28.89 -7.92 -19.12
N GLU A 17 29.84 -8.76 -18.74
CA GLU A 17 29.55 -10.16 -18.45
C GLU A 17 28.51 -10.29 -17.32
N PRO A 18 27.53 -11.21 -17.45
CA PRO A 18 26.58 -11.47 -16.38
C PRO A 18 27.29 -11.99 -15.12
N PHE A 19 26.75 -11.67 -13.95
CA PHE A 19 27.33 -12.06 -12.68
C PHE A 19 26.26 -12.45 -11.67
N ASP A 20 26.64 -13.32 -10.73
CA ASP A 20 25.74 -13.81 -9.69
C ASP A 20 25.47 -12.72 -8.65
N VAL A 21 24.22 -12.62 -8.24
CA VAL A 21 23.75 -11.68 -7.24
C VAL A 21 22.78 -12.34 -6.28
N GLU A 22 22.78 -11.87 -5.04
CA GLU A 22 21.75 -12.15 -4.06
C GLU A 22 20.76 -10.98 -4.04
N TYR A 23 19.46 -11.28 -4.06
CA TYR A 23 18.40 -10.27 -4.07
C TYR A 23 17.22 -10.69 -3.20
N TRP A 24 16.46 -9.71 -2.69
CA TRP A 24 15.23 -9.94 -1.95
C TRP A 24 14.10 -10.34 -2.90
N SER A 25 13.47 -11.48 -2.63
CA SER A 25 12.31 -12.00 -3.37
C SER A 25 11.03 -12.01 -2.53
N LEU A 26 11.16 -11.87 -1.20
CA LEU A 26 10.04 -11.59 -0.31
C LEU A 26 10.46 -10.64 0.81
N ILE A 27 9.65 -9.63 1.06
CA ILE A 27 9.84 -8.64 2.13
C ILE A 27 8.65 -8.68 3.08
N ARG A 28 8.95 -8.85 4.36
CA ARG A 28 8.04 -8.66 5.49
C ARG A 28 8.29 -7.29 6.09
N ALA A 29 7.74 -6.25 5.49
CA ALA A 29 7.95 -4.87 5.91
C ALA A 29 7.40 -4.60 7.32
N ASP A 30 6.42 -5.39 7.76
CA ASP A 30 5.89 -5.36 9.12
C ASP A 30 6.84 -5.94 10.17
N GLN A 31 7.88 -6.67 9.74
CA GLN A 31 8.87 -7.31 10.62
C GLN A 31 10.29 -6.75 10.43
N ASP A 32 10.59 -6.24 9.23
CA ASP A 32 11.89 -5.77 8.80
C ASP A 32 11.80 -4.31 8.28
N PRO A 33 11.70 -3.31 9.18
CA PRO A 33 11.48 -1.91 8.80
C PRO A 33 12.61 -1.33 7.93
N ASP A 34 13.84 -1.81 8.10
CA ASP A 34 14.99 -1.40 7.28
C ASP A 34 14.76 -1.75 5.79
N LEU A 35 14.09 -2.87 5.49
CA LEU A 35 13.76 -3.25 4.11
C LEU A 35 12.66 -2.37 3.53
N LYS A 36 11.70 -1.92 4.34
CA LYS A 36 10.72 -0.91 3.93
C LYS A 36 11.42 0.39 3.58
N THR A 37 12.36 0.84 4.42
CA THR A 37 13.18 2.03 4.15
C THR A 37 14.02 1.85 2.87
N ALA A 38 14.61 0.68 2.64
CA ALA A 38 15.37 0.41 1.42
C ALA A 38 14.51 0.47 0.15
N VAL A 39 13.26 -0.01 0.19
CA VAL A 39 12.30 0.15 -0.93
C VAL A 39 12.01 1.63 -1.17
N MET A 40 11.66 2.36 -0.11
CA MET A 40 11.33 3.80 -0.20
C MET A 40 12.52 4.64 -0.67
N GLY A 41 13.73 4.28 -0.25
CA GLY A 41 14.98 4.90 -0.67
C GLY A 41 15.41 4.54 -2.09
N GLY A 42 14.82 3.50 -2.71
CA GLY A 42 15.24 2.98 -4.01
C GLY A 42 16.57 2.19 -3.94
N GLU A 43 16.95 1.71 -2.76
CA GLU A 43 18.18 0.95 -2.52
C GLU A 43 17.96 -0.57 -2.56
N LEU A 44 16.70 -1.02 -2.49
CA LEU A 44 16.38 -2.44 -2.53
C LEU A 44 16.87 -3.08 -3.83
N ASN A 45 17.59 -4.20 -3.72
CA ASN A 45 18.11 -4.97 -4.86
C ASN A 45 18.97 -4.14 -5.82
N LEU A 46 19.56 -3.04 -5.34
CA LEU A 46 20.54 -2.27 -6.06
C LEU A 46 21.87 -3.02 -6.08
N VAL A 47 22.38 -3.32 -7.27
CA VAL A 47 23.64 -4.04 -7.47
C VAL A 47 24.62 -3.17 -8.24
N ARG A 48 25.91 -3.43 -8.05
CA ARG A 48 26.99 -2.73 -8.74
C ARG A 48 27.69 -3.68 -9.69
N CYS A 49 27.81 -3.31 -10.97
CA CYS A 49 28.58 -4.10 -11.94
C CYS A 49 30.06 -4.15 -11.52
N PRO A 50 30.69 -5.34 -11.45
CA PRO A 50 32.10 -5.46 -11.07
C PRO A 50 33.06 -4.93 -12.15
N GLU A 51 32.62 -4.86 -13.41
CA GLU A 51 33.46 -4.42 -14.54
C GLU A 51 33.40 -2.90 -14.76
N CYS A 52 32.21 -2.35 -15.00
CA CYS A 52 32.05 -0.92 -15.31
C CYS A 52 31.74 -0.06 -14.08
N GLY A 53 31.38 -0.66 -12.94
CA GLY A 53 31.06 0.05 -11.71
C GLY A 53 29.66 0.67 -11.65
N GLU A 54 28.85 0.51 -12.69
CA GLU A 54 27.48 1.05 -12.79
C GLU A 54 26.53 0.43 -11.76
N PHE A 55 25.66 1.24 -11.17
CA PHE A 55 24.60 0.78 -10.26
C PHE A 55 23.28 0.61 -10.99
N PHE A 56 22.61 -0.52 -10.77
CA PHE A 56 21.31 -0.80 -11.36
C PHE A 56 20.53 -1.77 -10.48
N HIS A 57 19.21 -1.77 -10.61
CA HIS A 57 18.35 -2.70 -9.88
C HIS A 57 18.35 -4.08 -10.55
N HIS A 58 18.47 -5.14 -9.74
CA HIS A 58 18.19 -6.49 -10.22
C HIS A 58 16.69 -6.63 -10.51
N ASP A 59 16.38 -6.91 -11.77
CA ASP A 59 15.03 -7.07 -12.30
C ASP A 59 14.55 -8.51 -12.11
N GLY A 60 13.95 -8.77 -10.94
CA GLY A 60 13.38 -10.05 -10.55
C GLY A 60 12.07 -9.88 -9.77
N ASP A 61 11.28 -10.95 -9.72
CA ASP A 61 9.99 -10.93 -9.02
C ASP A 61 10.17 -10.78 -7.50
N LEU A 62 9.31 -9.99 -6.88
CA LEU A 62 9.34 -9.69 -5.46
C LEU A 62 7.92 -9.67 -4.86
N ILE A 63 7.77 -10.25 -3.67
CA ILE A 63 6.55 -10.10 -2.86
C ILE A 63 6.83 -9.12 -1.73
N TYR A 64 6.11 -8.00 -1.68
CA TYR A 64 6.13 -7.06 -0.56
C TYR A 64 4.88 -7.28 0.30
N PHE A 65 5.06 -7.43 1.61
CA PHE A 65 3.96 -7.64 2.55
C PHE A 65 4.10 -6.77 3.80
N ASP A 66 3.07 -5.96 4.07
CA ASP A 66 2.93 -5.09 5.23
C ASP A 66 1.51 -5.25 5.81
N ALA A 67 1.37 -6.18 6.77
CA ALA A 67 0.07 -6.56 7.31
C ALA A 67 -0.66 -5.42 8.03
N PRO A 68 -0.01 -4.60 8.89
CA PRO A 68 -0.67 -3.45 9.54
C PRO A 68 -1.17 -2.38 8.58
N ALA A 69 -0.56 -2.25 7.40
CA ALA A 69 -1.00 -1.33 6.34
C ALA A 69 -2.01 -1.98 5.37
N GLU A 70 -2.36 -3.25 5.57
CA GLU A 70 -3.15 -4.04 4.62
C GLU A 70 -2.61 -3.97 3.18
N ILE A 71 -1.30 -4.20 3.02
CA ILE A 71 -0.60 -4.18 1.73
C ILE A 71 0.03 -5.55 1.47
N LEU A 72 -0.36 -6.15 0.35
CA LEU A 72 0.33 -7.28 -0.27
C LEU A 72 0.54 -6.93 -1.75
N VAL A 73 1.80 -6.80 -2.16
CA VAL A 73 2.17 -6.44 -3.53
C VAL A 73 3.00 -7.53 -4.17
N PHE A 74 2.59 -7.95 -5.36
CA PHE A 74 3.42 -8.71 -6.28
C PHE A 74 4.07 -7.74 -7.25
N VAL A 75 5.40 -7.63 -7.15
CA VAL A 75 6.22 -6.86 -8.06
C VAL A 75 6.74 -7.82 -9.11
N PHE A 76 6.30 -7.60 -10.35
CA PHE A 76 6.76 -8.36 -11.51
C PHE A 76 7.94 -7.66 -12.18
N SER A 77 8.76 -8.44 -12.88
CA SER A 77 9.78 -7.90 -13.77
C SER A 77 9.21 -6.91 -14.79
N GLU A 78 9.97 -5.86 -15.08
CA GLU A 78 9.62 -4.89 -16.14
C GLU A 78 9.49 -5.55 -17.53
N LYS A 79 10.20 -6.66 -17.74
CA LYS A 79 10.12 -7.43 -18.99
C LYS A 79 8.73 -8.02 -19.21
N ASP A 80 7.99 -8.30 -18.14
CA ASP A 80 6.67 -8.92 -18.19
C ASP A 80 5.54 -7.89 -18.31
N ARG A 81 5.83 -6.59 -18.38
CA ARG A 81 4.82 -5.52 -18.49
C ARG A 81 3.84 -5.72 -19.65
N GLN A 82 4.30 -6.26 -20.78
CA GLN A 82 3.42 -6.56 -21.92
C GLN A 82 2.33 -7.61 -21.60
N ARG A 83 2.54 -8.41 -20.55
CA ARG A 83 1.64 -9.47 -20.08
C ARG A 83 0.81 -9.02 -18.88
N GLU A 84 0.81 -7.74 -18.55
CA GLU A 84 0.07 -7.19 -17.40
C GLU A 84 -1.39 -7.64 -17.32
N PRO A 85 -2.21 -7.57 -18.39
CA PRO A 85 -3.60 -8.01 -18.30
C PRO A 85 -3.76 -9.49 -17.96
N GLU A 86 -2.86 -10.33 -18.47
CA GLU A 86 -2.82 -11.78 -18.22
C GLU A 86 -2.41 -12.06 -16.76
N LEU A 87 -1.32 -11.45 -16.32
CA LEU A 87 -0.77 -11.62 -14.97
C LEU A 87 -1.73 -11.10 -13.90
N ALA A 88 -2.31 -9.92 -14.11
CA ALA A 88 -3.30 -9.35 -13.20
C ALA A 88 -4.56 -10.22 -13.10
N LYS A 89 -5.01 -10.80 -14.22
CA LYS A 89 -6.15 -11.74 -14.21
C LYS A 89 -5.79 -13.01 -13.43
N ARG A 90 -4.66 -13.63 -13.75
CA ARG A 90 -4.19 -14.83 -13.06
C ARG A 90 -4.06 -14.61 -11.56
N MET A 91 -3.51 -13.49 -11.13
CA MET A 91 -3.40 -13.15 -9.70
C MET A 91 -4.74 -13.01 -9.00
N ARG A 92 -5.74 -12.41 -9.66
CA ARG A 92 -7.11 -12.35 -9.11
C ARG A 92 -7.72 -13.74 -8.99
N ASP A 93 -7.60 -14.57 -10.02
CA ASP A 93 -8.15 -15.93 -10.04
C ASP A 93 -7.48 -16.82 -8.97
N ASP A 94 -6.16 -16.73 -8.84
CA ASP A 94 -5.38 -17.44 -7.81
C ASP A 94 -5.76 -16.95 -6.41
N TYR A 95 -5.86 -15.63 -6.20
CA TYR A 95 -6.28 -15.05 -4.92
C TYR A 95 -7.65 -15.55 -4.50
N GLU A 96 -8.66 -15.50 -5.37
CA GLU A 96 -10.02 -15.97 -5.02
C GLU A 96 -10.04 -17.47 -4.67
N THR A 97 -9.17 -18.28 -5.28
CA THR A 97 -9.01 -19.70 -4.96
C THR A 97 -8.46 -19.91 -3.54
N ILE A 98 -7.50 -19.08 -3.10
CA ILE A 98 -6.80 -19.27 -1.82
C ILE A 98 -7.26 -18.31 -0.71
N LYS A 99 -8.16 -17.36 -1.01
CA LYS A 99 -8.62 -16.29 -0.11
C LYS A 99 -9.06 -16.80 1.25
N HIS A 100 -9.83 -17.89 1.30
CA HIS A 100 -10.27 -18.47 2.57
C HIS A 100 -9.14 -19.03 3.42
N VAL A 101 -8.06 -19.50 2.80
CA VAL A 101 -6.86 -19.96 3.50
C VAL A 101 -6.05 -18.76 3.99
N LEU A 102 -5.84 -17.75 3.15
CA LEU A 102 -5.15 -16.52 3.53
C LEU A 102 -5.88 -15.78 4.66
N LEU A 103 -7.20 -15.70 4.61
CA LEU A 103 -8.02 -15.14 5.69
C LEU A 103 -7.82 -15.90 7.00
N LYS A 104 -7.79 -17.23 6.96
CA LYS A 104 -7.66 -18.06 8.18
C LYS A 104 -6.26 -18.07 8.76
N GLN A 105 -5.23 -18.07 7.92
CA GLN A 105 -3.84 -18.26 8.36
C GLN A 105 -3.07 -16.95 8.52
N LEU A 106 -3.37 -15.96 7.70
CA LEU A 106 -2.67 -14.67 7.66
C LEU A 106 -3.58 -13.50 8.08
N ASN A 107 -4.85 -13.77 8.43
CA ASN A 107 -5.84 -12.75 8.78
C ASN A 107 -5.95 -11.65 7.71
N MET A 108 -5.94 -12.07 6.45
CA MET A 108 -5.90 -11.20 5.28
C MET A 108 -7.23 -11.29 4.52
N ASP A 109 -8.01 -10.22 4.52
CA ASP A 109 -9.27 -10.11 3.76
C ASP A 109 -9.23 -9.09 2.62
N TYR A 110 -8.06 -8.52 2.34
CA TYR A 110 -7.80 -7.58 1.26
C TYR A 110 -7.06 -8.27 0.09
N PRO A 111 -7.36 -7.89 -1.17
CA PRO A 111 -6.72 -8.48 -2.34
C PRO A 111 -5.28 -7.97 -2.52
N PRO A 112 -4.42 -8.77 -3.18
CA PRO A 112 -3.10 -8.30 -3.57
C PRO A 112 -3.16 -7.25 -4.69
N VAL A 113 -2.13 -6.41 -4.74
CA VAL A 113 -1.87 -5.47 -5.82
C VAL A 113 -0.72 -6.00 -6.68
N SER A 114 -0.80 -5.81 -7.99
CA SER A 114 0.29 -6.12 -8.92
C SER A 114 0.90 -4.83 -9.43
N VAL A 115 2.23 -4.75 -9.43
CA VAL A 115 3.01 -3.65 -10.00
C VAL A 115 4.18 -4.20 -10.81
N PHE A 116 4.78 -3.37 -11.66
CA PHE A 116 5.92 -3.74 -12.49
C PHE A 116 7.13 -2.90 -12.10
N GLY A 117 8.20 -3.59 -11.68
CA GLY A 117 9.41 -2.94 -11.21
C GLY A 117 9.32 -2.33 -9.80
N LEU A 118 10.48 -2.04 -9.24
CA LEU A 118 10.60 -1.48 -7.87
C LEU A 118 10.14 -0.02 -7.78
N GLU A 119 10.17 0.72 -8.90
CA GLU A 119 9.72 2.11 -8.92
C GLU A 119 8.22 2.22 -8.68
N GLU A 120 7.41 1.37 -9.30
CA GLU A 120 5.96 1.38 -9.06
C GLU A 120 5.60 0.94 -7.63
N LEU A 121 6.33 -0.03 -7.07
CA LEU A 121 6.19 -0.38 -5.65
C LEU A 121 6.47 0.85 -4.76
N LYS A 122 7.57 1.55 -5.01
CA LYS A 122 7.93 2.75 -4.26
C LYS A 122 6.86 3.83 -4.37
N LEU A 123 6.35 4.11 -5.58
CA LEU A 123 5.28 5.08 -5.78
C LEU A 123 4.00 4.72 -5.01
N LEU A 124 3.62 3.44 -4.99
CA LEU A 124 2.49 2.95 -4.20
C LEU A 124 2.70 3.22 -2.71
N LEU A 125 3.88 2.92 -2.17
CA LEU A 125 4.18 3.12 -0.75
C LEU A 125 4.28 4.59 -0.37
N GLN A 126 4.79 5.44 -1.26
CA GLN A 126 4.81 6.90 -1.08
C GLN A 126 3.40 7.48 -1.01
N ALA A 127 2.51 7.06 -1.91
CA ALA A 127 1.10 7.49 -1.85
C ALA A 127 0.42 7.06 -0.54
N ASP A 128 0.73 5.87 -0.04
CA ASP A 128 0.21 5.37 1.24
C ASP A 128 0.75 6.18 2.44
N GLU A 129 2.04 6.55 2.40
CA GLU A 129 2.67 7.39 3.42
C GLU A 129 2.11 8.83 3.43
N GLU A 130 1.94 9.43 2.25
CA GLU A 130 1.30 10.75 2.11
C GLU A 130 -0.14 10.74 2.67
N ALA A 131 -0.90 9.69 2.35
CA ALA A 131 -2.24 9.50 2.91
C ALA A 131 -2.19 9.34 4.43
N SER A 132 -1.16 8.70 4.99
CA SER A 132 -0.96 8.60 6.44
C SER A 132 -0.74 9.96 7.08
N TYR A 133 0.13 10.80 6.52
CA TYR A 133 0.37 12.15 7.06
C TYR A 133 -0.89 13.02 7.02
N GLU A 134 -1.65 12.99 5.92
CA GLU A 134 -2.92 13.70 5.85
C GLU A 134 -3.94 13.15 6.86
N SER A 135 -3.98 11.84 7.05
CA SER A 135 -4.87 11.17 8.02
C SER A 135 -4.54 11.54 9.46
N GLU A 136 -3.26 11.70 9.81
CA GLU A 136 -2.85 12.18 11.13
C GLU A 136 -3.30 13.63 11.37
N ALA A 137 -3.22 14.49 10.35
CA ALA A 137 -3.76 15.84 10.42
C ALA A 137 -5.29 15.84 10.63
N VAL A 138 -6.00 14.92 9.95
CA VAL A 138 -7.44 14.71 10.17
C VAL A 138 -7.73 14.26 11.60
N ALA A 139 -6.96 13.31 12.14
CA ALA A 139 -7.12 12.84 13.51
C ALA A 139 -6.92 13.97 14.54
N ALA A 140 -5.85 14.75 14.37
CA ALA A 140 -5.55 15.89 15.24
C ALA A 140 -6.65 16.97 15.18
N ALA A 141 -7.10 17.33 13.98
CA ALA A 141 -8.19 18.30 13.80
C ALA A 141 -9.53 17.79 14.38
N SER A 142 -9.81 16.50 14.23
CA SER A 142 -10.99 15.85 14.81
C SER A 142 -10.98 15.94 16.33
N ALA A 143 -9.85 15.59 16.95
CA ALA A 143 -9.67 15.68 18.40
C ALA A 143 -9.79 17.12 18.92
N ALA A 144 -9.22 18.10 18.21
CA ALA A 144 -9.34 19.52 18.54
C ALA A 144 -10.79 20.04 18.49
N GLN A 145 -11.65 19.42 17.69
CA GLN A 145 -13.09 19.70 17.61
C GLN A 145 -13.92 18.84 18.60
N GLY A 146 -13.27 18.06 19.46
CA GLY A 146 -13.93 17.23 20.48
C GLY A 146 -14.49 15.91 19.96
N PHE A 147 -14.13 15.48 18.75
CA PHE A 147 -14.49 14.16 18.24
C PHE A 147 -13.52 13.09 18.74
N ALA A 148 -14.05 11.90 19.04
CA ALA A 148 -13.24 10.70 19.01
C ALA A 148 -12.79 10.42 17.56
N VAL A 149 -11.75 9.61 17.40
CA VAL A 149 -11.20 9.26 16.09
C VAL A 149 -11.37 7.77 15.87
N THR A 150 -11.90 7.40 14.70
CA THR A 150 -12.02 6.01 14.26
C THR A 150 -11.01 5.76 13.15
N ARG A 151 -10.34 4.61 13.21
CA ARG A 151 -9.46 4.14 12.14
C ARG A 151 -10.28 3.34 11.11
N LEU A 152 -10.16 3.70 9.85
CA LEU A 152 -10.69 2.92 8.73
C LEU A 152 -9.76 1.73 8.45
N LYS A 153 -10.31 0.65 7.87
CA LYS A 153 -9.47 -0.39 7.28
C LYS A 153 -8.55 0.24 6.21
N PRO A 154 -7.23 0.09 6.30
CA PRO A 154 -6.31 0.73 5.34
C PRO A 154 -6.59 0.38 3.87
N SER A 155 -6.91 -0.88 3.57
CA SER A 155 -7.26 -1.33 2.21
C SER A 155 -8.51 -0.63 1.68
N TYR A 156 -9.56 -0.55 2.50
CA TYR A 156 -10.81 0.17 2.19
C TYR A 156 -10.55 1.66 1.97
N ALA A 157 -9.77 2.29 2.84
CA ALA A 157 -9.45 3.71 2.72
C ALA A 157 -8.67 4.00 1.43
N ARG A 158 -7.69 3.15 1.08
CA ARG A 158 -6.90 3.26 -0.15
C ARG A 158 -7.77 3.11 -1.40
N GLU A 159 -8.63 2.10 -1.46
CA GLU A 159 -9.54 1.87 -2.59
C GLU A 159 -10.46 3.08 -2.85
N HIS A 160 -10.97 3.68 -1.78
CA HIS A 160 -11.92 4.80 -1.87
C HIS A 160 -11.28 6.19 -1.83
N HIS A 161 -9.95 6.29 -1.69
CA HIS A 161 -9.23 7.55 -1.52
C HIS A 161 -9.73 8.36 -0.32
N PHE A 162 -9.85 7.68 0.82
CA PHE A 162 -10.26 8.24 2.11
C PHE A 162 -9.06 8.34 3.06
N PRO A 163 -9.13 9.17 4.11
CA PRO A 163 -8.10 9.15 5.14
C PRO A 163 -8.24 7.88 5.98
N PHE A 164 -7.13 7.39 6.53
CA PHE A 164 -7.11 6.26 7.47
C PHE A 164 -7.79 6.58 8.80
N TYR A 165 -7.93 7.86 9.14
CA TYR A 165 -8.58 8.31 10.36
C TYR A 165 -9.72 9.27 10.02
N VAL A 166 -10.86 9.09 10.67
CA VAL A 166 -12.06 9.92 10.51
C VAL A 166 -12.67 10.26 11.86
N PRO A 167 -13.38 11.40 11.99
CA PRO A 167 -14.08 11.72 13.22
C PRO A 167 -15.23 10.75 13.47
N THR A 168 -15.31 10.19 14.68
CA THR A 168 -16.39 9.30 15.10
C THR A 168 -17.67 10.12 15.37
N PRO A 169 -18.80 9.83 14.71
CA PRO A 169 -20.06 10.50 15.00
C PRO A 169 -20.59 10.16 16.39
N THR A 170 -21.21 11.15 17.05
CA THR A 170 -21.64 11.04 18.46
C THR A 170 -23.02 10.40 18.64
N LYS A 171 -23.83 10.31 17.57
CA LYS A 171 -25.21 9.81 17.63
C LYS A 171 -25.31 8.34 17.26
N ASN A 172 -25.11 8.06 15.98
CA ASN A 172 -25.13 6.73 15.39
C ASN A 172 -24.01 6.65 14.34
N GLN A 173 -23.65 5.44 13.96
CA GLN A 173 -22.56 5.19 13.00
C GLN A 173 -23.10 5.01 11.57
N SER A 174 -24.12 5.78 11.20
CA SER A 174 -24.58 5.84 9.80
C SER A 174 -23.59 6.62 8.94
N ALA A 175 -23.56 6.33 7.63
CA ALA A 175 -22.71 7.04 6.67
C ALA A 175 -22.93 8.56 6.76
N ASN A 176 -24.18 9.01 6.72
CA ASN A 176 -24.49 10.44 6.78
C ASN A 176 -24.03 11.12 8.07
N GLU A 177 -24.07 10.45 9.24
CA GLU A 177 -23.53 11.04 10.46
C GLU A 177 -21.99 11.13 10.44
N TYR A 178 -21.29 10.18 9.81
CA TYR A 178 -19.86 10.32 9.51
C TYR A 178 -19.59 11.52 8.59
N ALA A 179 -20.39 11.72 7.54
CA ALA A 179 -20.28 12.88 6.65
C ALA A 179 -20.45 14.20 7.41
N VAL A 180 -21.46 14.28 8.29
CA VAL A 180 -21.70 15.46 9.13
C VAL A 180 -20.53 15.74 10.08
N ALA A 181 -19.94 14.70 10.68
CA ALA A 181 -18.76 14.83 11.54
C ALA A 181 -17.55 15.33 10.73
N ALA A 182 -17.26 14.72 9.58
CA ALA A 182 -16.19 15.12 8.67
C ALA A 182 -16.35 16.57 8.18
N ALA A 183 -17.56 16.97 7.79
CA ALA A 183 -17.85 18.34 7.37
C ALA A 183 -17.63 19.37 8.49
N LYS A 184 -17.88 19.02 9.75
CA LYS A 184 -17.56 19.90 10.90
C LYS A 184 -16.05 20.06 11.09
N VAL A 185 -15.28 18.97 10.95
CA VAL A 185 -13.81 19.03 11.02
C VAL A 185 -13.25 19.87 9.88
N LEU A 186 -13.73 19.71 8.65
CA LEU A 186 -13.32 20.55 7.51
C LEU A 186 -13.60 22.05 7.74
N LYS A 187 -14.74 22.38 8.37
CA LYS A 187 -15.09 23.77 8.73
C LYS A 187 -14.15 24.41 9.77
N SER A 188 -13.30 23.64 10.45
CA SER A 188 -12.26 24.18 11.34
C SER A 188 -11.09 24.85 10.59
N GLY A 189 -11.02 24.71 9.27
CA GLY A 189 -9.94 25.24 8.43
C GLY A 189 -8.95 24.19 7.95
N LEU A 190 -9.14 22.91 8.29
CA LEU A 190 -8.34 21.81 7.75
C LEU A 190 -8.53 21.69 6.23
N ASN A 191 -7.43 21.78 5.48
CA ASN A 191 -7.43 21.48 4.05
C ASN A 191 -6.98 20.04 3.82
N SER A 192 -7.95 19.13 3.77
CA SER A 192 -7.75 17.71 3.45
C SER A 192 -8.61 17.33 2.25
N THR A 193 -7.99 16.81 1.19
CA THR A 193 -8.68 16.31 -0.01
C THR A 193 -9.33 14.96 0.28
N LEU A 194 -8.64 14.11 1.06
CA LEU A 194 -9.14 12.79 1.46
C LEU A 194 -10.40 12.92 2.33
N LEU A 195 -10.37 13.76 3.37
CA LEU A 195 -11.53 13.94 4.25
C LEU A 195 -12.70 14.60 3.52
N ARG A 196 -12.43 15.47 2.54
CA ARG A 196 -13.47 16.06 1.69
C ARG A 196 -14.15 14.99 0.83
N ASN A 197 -13.37 14.18 0.13
CA ASN A 197 -13.89 13.04 -0.63
C ASN A 197 -14.68 12.07 0.28
N PHE A 198 -14.17 11.76 1.47
CA PHE A 198 -14.89 10.96 2.46
C PHE A 198 -16.24 11.57 2.85
N ALA A 199 -16.27 12.86 3.18
CA ALA A 199 -17.51 13.55 3.54
C ALA A 199 -18.53 13.53 2.40
N ASP A 200 -18.09 13.79 1.18
CA ASP A 200 -18.95 13.80 -0.01
C ASP A 200 -19.56 12.41 -0.25
N ARG A 201 -18.74 11.35 -0.29
CA ARG A 201 -19.19 9.96 -0.50
C ARG A 201 -20.12 9.45 0.59
N MET A 202 -19.84 9.80 1.84
CA MET A 202 -20.68 9.38 2.97
C MET A 202 -22.03 10.11 3.04
N SER A 203 -22.17 11.22 2.31
CA SER A 203 -23.42 12.00 2.21
C SER A 203 -24.33 11.55 1.06
N GLU A 204 -23.84 10.67 0.17
CA GLU A 204 -24.63 10.15 -0.95
C GLU A 204 -25.83 9.33 -0.45
N ASP A 205 -26.96 9.40 -1.16
CA ASP A 205 -28.14 8.61 -0.82
C ASP A 205 -27.85 7.11 -0.98
N GLY A 206 -28.22 6.32 0.02
CA GLY A 206 -27.91 4.89 0.09
C GLY A 206 -26.45 4.54 0.46
N ALA A 207 -25.60 5.52 0.83
CA ALA A 207 -24.25 5.25 1.29
C ALA A 207 -24.23 4.33 2.53
N LYS A 208 -23.32 3.36 2.52
CA LYS A 208 -23.11 2.43 3.64
C LYS A 208 -22.10 3.01 4.64
N PRO A 209 -22.23 2.69 5.94
CA PRO A 209 -21.19 3.02 6.92
C PRO A 209 -19.80 2.57 6.47
N PRO A 210 -18.74 3.33 6.81
CA PRO A 210 -17.39 2.99 6.39
C PRO A 210 -16.90 1.71 7.07
N MET A 211 -15.97 1.01 6.43
CA MET A 211 -15.32 -0.16 7.03
C MET A 211 -14.24 0.30 7.99
N VAL A 212 -14.49 0.10 9.28
CA VAL A 212 -13.59 0.47 10.38
C VAL A 212 -12.71 -0.71 10.76
N LEU A 213 -11.50 -0.42 11.26
CA LEU A 213 -10.55 -1.42 11.75
C LEU A 213 -10.89 -1.87 13.18
#